data_AF-A0A327YFR2-F1
#
_entry.id   AF-A0A327YFR2-F1
#
_cell.length_a   1.000
_cell.length_b   1.000
_cell.length_c   1.000
_cell.angle_alpha   90.00
_cell.angle_beta   90.00
_cell.angle_gamma   90.00
#
_symmetry.space_group_name_H-M   'P 1'
#
loop_
_entity.id
_entity.type
_entity.pdbx_description
1 polymer ?
#
loop_
_entity_poly.entity_id
_entity_poly.type
_entity_poly.pdbx_seq_one_letter_code
_entity_poly.pdbx_strand_id
1 'polypeptide(L)'
;MKEDWIESLDDVNNFINKVRTILSSQNYQLDIQLIRKDEDPLDPYTTQNTLLSLGYDEEDVVNELITLKASDYCKTAVDRKRPSSPPF
;
A
#
# COMPACT_ATOMS: atom_id res chain seq x y z
N MET A 1 10.58 -1.24 -21.63
CA MET A 1 9.84 -1.86 -20.51
C MET A 1 10.28 -1.12 -19.26
N LYS A 2 9.40 -0.57 -18.42
CA LYS A 2 9.85 0.06 -17.16
C LYS A 2 10.07 -1.05 -16.13
N GLU A 3 11.33 -1.23 -15.73
CA GLU A 3 11.74 -2.14 -14.66
C GLU A 3 11.41 -1.52 -13.30
N ASP A 4 11.41 -2.35 -12.25
CA ASP A 4 11.37 -1.84 -10.87
C ASP A 4 12.57 -0.90 -10.67
N TRP A 5 12.40 0.18 -9.91
CA TRP A 5 13.45 1.17 -9.73
C TRP A 5 13.57 1.63 -8.28
N ILE A 6 14.73 2.21 -7.99
CA ILE A 6 14.98 2.94 -6.75
C ILE A 6 14.69 4.41 -7.02
N GLU A 7 13.75 4.95 -6.26
CA GLU A 7 13.35 6.34 -6.31
C GLU A 7 14.23 7.19 -5.39
N SER A 8 14.33 8.49 -5.67
CA SER A 8 15.04 9.40 -4.77
C SER A 8 14.33 9.47 -3.41
N LEU A 9 15.10 9.58 -2.31
CA LEU A 9 14.49 9.71 -0.98
C LEU A 9 13.64 10.98 -0.83
N ASP A 10 13.96 12.03 -1.58
CA ASP A 10 13.17 13.26 -1.63
C ASP A 10 11.80 13.01 -2.29
N ASP A 11 11.76 12.28 -3.40
CA ASP A 11 10.51 11.92 -4.07
C ASP A 11 9.67 10.94 -3.24
N VAL A 12 10.31 9.99 -2.56
CA VAL A 12 9.67 9.10 -1.59
C VAL A 12 9.06 9.89 -0.44
N ASN A 13 9.79 10.85 0.13
CA ASN A 13 9.28 11.73 1.18
C ASN A 13 8.09 12.57 0.68
N ASN A 14 8.18 13.12 -0.54
CA ASN A 14 7.08 13.86 -1.15
C ASN A 14 5.84 12.99 -1.33
N PHE A 15 6.01 11.72 -1.74
CA PHE A 15 4.90 10.78 -1.87
C PHE A 15 4.29 10.41 -0.51
N ILE A 16 5.09 10.07 0.50
CA ILE A 16 4.61 9.78 1.85
C ILE A 16 3.83 10.97 2.43
N ASN A 17 4.29 12.20 2.21
CA ASN A 17 3.58 13.39 2.66
C ASN A 17 2.23 13.59 1.95
N LYS A 18 2.12 13.22 0.67
CA LYS A 18 0.83 13.20 -0.04
C LYS A 18 -0.12 12.17 0.57
N VAL A 19 0.36 10.96 0.85
CA VAL A 19 -0.43 9.90 1.50
C VAL A 19 -0.96 10.38 2.85
N ARG A 20 -0.10 10.95 3.70
CA ARG A 20 -0.50 11.54 4.99
C ARG A 20 -1.57 12.61 4.84
N THR A 21 -1.41 13.50 3.85
CA THR A 21 -2.37 14.57 3.58
C THR A 21 -3.74 14.01 3.19
N ILE A 22 -3.77 12.98 2.33
CA ILE A 22 -5.01 12.30 1.91
C ILE A 22 -5.68 11.63 3.12
N LEU A 23 -4.94 10.82 3.87
CA LEU A 23 -5.46 10.08 5.02
C LEU A 23 -5.86 10.98 6.20
N SER A 24 -5.35 12.20 6.27
CA SER A 24 -5.77 13.19 7.28
C SER A 24 -7.01 13.99 6.87
N SER A 25 -7.53 13.79 5.65
CA SER A 25 -8.72 14.49 5.16
C SER A 25 -9.99 13.86 5.72
N GLN A 26 -11.06 14.64 5.91
CA GLN A 26 -12.32 14.10 6.48
C GLN A 26 -13.05 13.09 5.58
N ASN A 27 -12.70 13.00 4.30
CA ASN A 27 -13.45 12.27 3.29
C ASN A 27 -12.56 11.32 2.46
N TYR A 28 -11.48 10.81 3.04
CA TYR A 28 -10.71 9.77 2.35
C TYR A 28 -11.50 8.46 2.31
N GLN A 29 -11.19 7.64 1.31
CA GLN A 29 -11.62 6.25 1.23
C GLN A 29 -10.36 5.41 1.04
N LEU A 30 -10.17 4.42 1.92
CA LEU A 30 -9.07 3.46 1.81
C LEU A 30 -9.62 2.11 1.39
N ASP A 31 -9.41 1.75 0.12
CA ASP A 31 -9.81 0.44 -0.39
C ASP A 31 -8.68 -0.58 -0.20
N ILE A 32 -8.80 -1.44 0.81
CA ILE A 32 -7.88 -2.56 1.01
C ILE A 32 -8.43 -3.77 0.25
N GLN A 33 -7.67 -4.25 -0.74
CA GLN A 33 -8.01 -5.49 -1.43
C GLN A 33 -7.68 -6.71 -0.55
N LEU A 34 -8.64 -7.10 0.29
CA LEU A 34 -8.50 -8.23 1.23
C LEU A 34 -8.45 -9.58 0.52
N ILE A 35 -9.30 -9.76 -0.50
CA ILE A 35 -9.49 -11.04 -1.20
C ILE A 35 -9.19 -10.85 -2.69
N ARG A 36 -8.50 -11.84 -3.28
CA ARG A 36 -8.28 -11.91 -4.73
C ARG A 36 -9.11 -13.01 -5.38
N LYS A 37 -9.37 -12.86 -6.68
CA LYS A 37 -10.02 -13.90 -7.46
C LYS A 37 -9.13 -15.15 -7.47
N ASP A 38 -9.73 -16.31 -7.25
CA ASP A 38 -9.07 -17.62 -7.23
C ASP A 38 -8.03 -17.78 -6.09
N GLU A 39 -8.09 -16.92 -5.07
CA GLU A 39 -7.26 -17.03 -3.86
C GLU A 39 -7.77 -18.16 -2.95
N ASP A 40 -6.84 -18.96 -2.42
CA ASP A 40 -7.17 -20.01 -1.47
C ASP A 40 -7.47 -19.37 -0.10
N PRO A 41 -8.69 -19.52 0.46
CA PRO A 41 -9.03 -18.94 1.76
C PRO A 41 -8.21 -19.53 2.91
N LEU A 42 -7.57 -20.69 2.72
CA LEU A 42 -6.70 -21.33 3.71
C LEU A 42 -5.23 -20.95 3.57
N ASP A 43 -4.83 -20.19 2.55
CA ASP A 43 -3.46 -19.72 2.41
C ASP A 43 -3.16 -18.68 3.52
N PRO A 44 -2.22 -18.94 4.44
CA PRO A 44 -1.92 -18.03 5.54
C PRO A 44 -1.28 -16.70 5.07
N TYR A 45 -0.80 -16.63 3.83
CA TYR A 45 -0.07 -15.48 3.29
C TYR A 45 -0.92 -14.54 2.44
N THR A 46 -2.26 -14.69 2.46
CA THR A 46 -3.18 -13.72 1.85
C THR A 46 -3.21 -12.43 2.66
N THR A 47 -3.61 -11.32 2.03
CA THR A 47 -3.77 -10.03 2.72
C THR A 47 -4.74 -10.18 3.89
N GLN A 48 -5.90 -10.80 3.65
CA GLN A 48 -6.92 -11.02 4.68
C GLN A 48 -6.37 -11.82 5.87
N ASN A 49 -5.77 -12.98 5.63
CA ASN A 49 -5.30 -13.85 6.71
C ASN A 49 -4.12 -13.24 7.47
N THR A 50 -3.27 -12.47 6.77
CA THR A 50 -2.17 -11.72 7.42
C THR A 50 -2.73 -10.66 8.36
N LEU A 51 -3.67 -9.81 7.92
CA LEU A 51 -4.26 -8.78 8.78
C LEU A 51 -4.99 -9.41 9.98
N LEU A 52 -5.76 -10.48 9.76
CA LEU A 52 -6.42 -11.21 10.85
C LEU A 52 -5.41 -11.79 11.85
N SER A 53 -4.29 -12.35 11.38
CA SER A 53 -3.26 -12.92 12.25
C SER A 53 -2.53 -11.87 13.09
N LEU A 54 -2.41 -10.65 12.57
CA LEU A 54 -1.83 -9.50 13.28
C LEU A 54 -2.85 -8.81 14.20
N GLY A 55 -4.13 -9.15 14.08
CA GLY A 55 -5.21 -8.44 14.77
C GLY A 55 -5.43 -7.03 14.25
N TYR A 56 -5.05 -6.76 12.99
CA TYR A 56 -5.15 -5.45 12.36
C TYR A 56 -6.54 -5.21 11.79
N ASP A 57 -7.06 -4.01 11.99
CA ASP A 57 -8.18 -3.45 11.23
C ASP A 57 -7.73 -2.36 10.24
N GLU A 58 -8.70 -1.68 9.62
CA GLU A 58 -8.41 -0.61 8.65
C GLU A 58 -7.68 0.59 9.30
N GLU A 59 -8.02 0.93 10.55
CA GLU A 59 -7.42 2.05 11.27
C GLU A 59 -5.96 1.75 11.61
N ASP A 60 -5.63 0.50 11.97
CA ASP A 60 -4.25 0.05 12.14
C ASP A 60 -3.44 0.24 10.85
N VAL A 61 -4.00 -0.12 9.69
CA VAL A 61 -3.34 0.08 8.40
C VAL A 61 -3.11 1.56 8.10
N VAL A 62 -4.10 2.42 8.39
CA VAL A 62 -3.95 3.88 8.27
C VAL A 62 -2.82 4.38 9.17
N ASN A 63 -2.77 3.91 10.41
CA ASN A 63 -1.75 4.28 11.40
C ASN A 63 -0.33 3.87 10.94
N GLU A 64 -0.16 2.70 10.35
CA GLU A 64 1.12 2.31 9.73
C GLU A 64 1.49 3.25 8.57
N LEU A 65 0.55 3.50 7.65
CA LEU A 65 0.80 4.34 6.47
C LEU A 65 1.21 5.78 6.84
N ILE A 66 0.64 6.37 7.89
CA ILE A 66 1.01 7.72 8.32
C ILE A 66 2.38 7.76 9.03
N THR A 67 2.83 6.66 9.63
CA THR A 67 4.12 6.60 10.35
C THR A 67 5.32 6.26 9.45
N LEU A 68 5.09 5.81 8.21
CA LEU A 68 6.14 5.50 7.23
C LEU A 68 7.18 6.61 7.07
N LYS A 69 8.45 6.23 7.04
CA LYS A 69 9.57 7.13 6.77
C LYS A 69 10.22 6.74 5.44
N ALA A 70 10.93 7.67 4.81
CA ALA A 70 11.71 7.34 3.62
C ALA A 70 12.80 6.28 3.90
N SER A 71 13.20 6.06 5.16
CA SER A 71 14.08 4.95 5.55
C SER A 71 13.43 3.56 5.42
N ASP A 72 12.10 3.49 5.42
CA ASP A 72 11.35 2.23 5.32
C ASP A 72 11.10 1.83 3.85
N TYR A 73 11.47 2.70 2.92
CA TYR A 73 11.35 2.48 1.50
C TYR A 73 12.28 1.36 1.00
N CYS A 74 11.72 0.47 0.19
CA CYS A 74 12.46 -0.63 -0.42
C CYS A 74 12.64 -0.43 -1.93
N LYS A 75 11.56 -0.21 -2.68
CA LYS A 75 11.58 -0.02 -4.13
C LYS A 75 10.26 0.56 -4.65
N THR A 76 10.29 1.07 -5.87
CA THR A 76 9.10 1.42 -6.64
C THR A 76 8.86 0.38 -7.73
N ALA A 77 7.62 -0.06 -7.87
CA ALA A 77 7.22 -1.10 -8.81
C ALA A 77 6.01 -0.66 -9.64
N VAL A 78 5.90 -1.20 -10.86
CA VAL A 78 4.73 -0.99 -11.74
C VAL A 78 3.79 -2.19 -11.63
N ASP A 79 2.48 -1.96 -11.45
CA ASP A 79 1.48 -3.02 -11.63
C ASP A 79 1.40 -3.40 -13.12
N ARG A 80 2.11 -4.48 -13.48
CA ARG A 80 2.11 -5.04 -14.84
C ARG A 80 0.87 -5.87 -15.15
N LYS A 81 0.14 -6.33 -14.12
CA LYS A 81 -1.06 -7.15 -14.29
C LYS A 81 -2.26 -6.30 -14.68
N ARG A 82 -2.26 -5.01 -14.33
CA ARG A 82 -3.29 -4.03 -14.70
C ARG A 82 -2.67 -2.76 -15.28
N PRO A 83 -2.13 -2.81 -16.51
CA PRO A 83 -1.45 -1.67 -17.14
C PRO A 83 -2.39 -0.50 -17.46
N SER A 84 -3.70 -0.71 -17.40
CA SER A 84 -4.73 0.33 -17.59
C SER A 84 -5.10 1.05 -16.29
N SER A 85 -4.58 0.64 -15.13
CA SER A 85 -4.76 1.40 -13.90
C SER A 85 -4.07 2.76 -14.03
N PRO A 86 -4.68 3.84 -13.52
CA PRO A 86 -4.06 5.16 -13.57
C PRO A 86 -2.68 5.10 -12.89
N PRO A 87 -1.65 5.76 -13.47
CA PRO A 87 -0.42 5.98 -12.74
C PRO A 87 -0.76 6.99 -11.64
N PHE A 88 -0.74 6.52 -10.38
CA PHE A 88 -1.04 7.27 -9.15
C PHE A 88 -2.42 7.94 -9.08
#